data_AF-A0A7V4ZXS6-F1
#
_entry.id   AF-A0A7V4ZXS6-F1
#
_cell.length_a   1.000
_cell.length_b   1.000
_cell.length_c   1.000
_cell.angle_alpha   90.00
_cell.angle_beta   90.00
_cell.angle_gamma   90.00
#
_symmetry.space_group_name_H-M   'P 1'
#
loop_
_entity.id
_entity.type
_entity.pdbx_description
1 polymer ?
#
loop_
_entity_poly.entity_id
_entity_poly.type
_entity_poly.pdbx_seq_one_letter_code
_entity_poly.pdbx_strand_id
1 'polypeptide(L)'
;MAFLDSEQMIIILDALESVTNGMENPGLLEQIKDIPRESKLRPYVDLVFALQAYYGQYPTRVREYLTSIPDDSPPARLKPLLFYLAGLAKDPPEGRVDREILKALQQRKSYLETALEEAEQFLQEDHEDSFSDSIAYLIRELYGKFPEASKQLTLWAWEKIQENGWDGGLLDAHLKMIFGDLEATRLKALYSLHAGLPEAWEEWTSFLMKLLHTEPRNEKTVEASLMIWIYAAIQVQVDAQRVQEVLEVLERKYPQLKAKYKKALEEQTARGTDVFVNTVNPPVSSPRRCASPSRKKRDFVQLELFPS
;
A
#
# COMPACT_ATOMS: atom_id res chain seq x y z
N MET A 1 -44.98 15.10 -10.91
CA MET A 1 -44.24 14.51 -9.78
C MET A 1 -43.42 13.27 -10.18
N ALA A 2 -43.86 12.41 -11.10
CA ALA A 2 -43.10 11.20 -11.48
C ALA A 2 -41.69 11.42 -12.10
N PHE A 3 -41.41 12.57 -12.72
CA PHE A 3 -40.11 12.85 -13.33
C PHE A 3 -38.98 13.12 -12.31
N LEU A 4 -39.31 13.67 -11.13
CA LEU A 4 -38.35 13.95 -10.06
C LEU A 4 -37.90 12.67 -9.35
N ASP A 5 -38.79 11.67 -9.25
CA ASP A 5 -38.49 10.39 -8.59
C ASP A 5 -37.49 9.55 -9.41
N SER A 6 -37.53 9.64 -10.75
CA SER A 6 -36.62 8.89 -11.63
C SER A 6 -35.18 9.40 -11.56
N GLU A 7 -34.98 10.72 -11.58
CA GLU A 7 -33.64 11.30 -11.44
C GLU A 7 -33.04 11.00 -10.06
N GLN A 8 -33.83 11.15 -9.00
CA GLN A 8 -33.40 10.79 -7.64
C GLN A 8 -33.04 9.31 -7.52
N MET A 9 -33.79 8.42 -8.17
CA MET A 9 -33.49 6.99 -8.19
C MET A 9 -32.18 6.68 -8.92
N ILE A 10 -31.89 7.36 -10.04
CA ILE A 10 -30.60 7.23 -10.74
C ILE A 10 -29.45 7.65 -9.83
N ILE A 11 -29.55 8.81 -9.18
CA ILE A 11 -28.49 9.31 -8.29
C ILE A 11 -28.27 8.34 -7.11
N ILE A 12 -29.34 7.76 -6.55
CA ILE A 12 -29.23 6.73 -5.51
C ILE A 12 -28.53 5.47 -6.02
N LEU A 13 -28.84 5.01 -7.23
CA LEU A 13 -28.20 3.84 -7.84
C LEU A 13 -26.72 4.09 -8.10
N ASP A 14 -26.38 5.26 -8.64
CA ASP A 14 -24.99 5.67 -8.87
C ASP A 14 -24.23 5.76 -7.54
N ALA A 15 -24.86 6.31 -6.50
CA ALA A 15 -24.28 6.38 -5.17
C ALA A 15 -24.07 4.98 -4.57
N LEU A 16 -25.06 4.08 -4.70
CA LEU A 16 -24.95 2.69 -4.28
C LEU A 16 -23.79 1.99 -4.98
N GLU A 17 -23.69 2.11 -6.31
CA GLU A 17 -22.61 1.54 -7.10
C GLU A 17 -21.24 2.08 -6.64
N SER A 18 -21.12 3.39 -6.46
CA SER A 18 -19.89 4.05 -6.01
C SER A 18 -19.39 3.48 -4.67
N VAL A 19 -20.31 3.26 -3.72
CA VAL A 19 -19.99 2.71 -2.40
C VAL A 19 -19.66 1.22 -2.47
N THR A 20 -20.38 0.43 -3.27
CA THR A 20 -20.15 -1.02 -3.34
C THR A 20 -18.91 -1.42 -4.13
N ASN A 21 -18.47 -0.58 -5.08
CA ASN A 21 -17.29 -0.85 -5.91
C ASN A 21 -16.01 -0.20 -5.36
N GLY A 22 -16.08 0.52 -4.24
CA GLY A 22 -14.93 1.16 -3.59
C GLY A 22 -14.42 2.42 -4.30
N MET A 23 -15.19 2.97 -5.24
CA MET A 23 -14.92 4.26 -5.89
C MET A 23 -15.90 5.31 -5.36
N GLU A 24 -15.82 5.55 -4.05
CA GLU A 24 -16.74 6.47 -3.38
C GLU A 24 -16.70 7.87 -4.03
N ASN A 25 -17.87 8.40 -4.36
CA ASN A 25 -18.00 9.73 -4.93
C ASN A 25 -18.67 10.68 -3.91
N PRO A 26 -17.90 11.56 -3.23
CA PRO A 26 -18.46 12.48 -2.25
C PRO A 26 -19.57 13.38 -2.81
N GLY A 27 -19.49 13.74 -4.10
CA GLY A 27 -20.50 14.57 -4.76
C GLY A 27 -21.86 13.89 -4.86
N LEU A 28 -21.89 12.59 -5.17
CA LEU A 28 -23.13 11.80 -5.19
C LEU A 28 -23.72 11.64 -3.79
N LEU A 29 -22.85 11.43 -2.79
CA LEU A 29 -23.28 11.29 -1.40
C LEU A 29 -23.87 12.59 -0.84
N GLU A 30 -23.34 13.77 -1.20
CA GLU A 30 -23.97 15.04 -0.83
C GLU A 30 -25.32 15.21 -1.53
N GLN A 31 -25.44 14.87 -2.81
CA GLN A 31 -26.70 15.00 -3.57
C GLN A 31 -27.83 14.14 -2.99
N ILE A 32 -27.55 12.88 -2.59
CA ILE A 32 -28.59 12.02 -2.01
C ILE A 32 -29.01 12.45 -0.60
N LYS A 33 -28.19 13.25 0.13
CA LYS A 33 -28.59 13.79 1.45
C LYS A 33 -29.74 14.77 1.35
N ASP A 34 -29.82 15.50 0.24
CA ASP A 34 -30.86 16.49 -0.01
C ASP A 34 -32.24 15.87 -0.27
N ILE A 35 -32.30 14.54 -0.46
CA ILE A 35 -33.56 13.82 -0.59
C ILE A 35 -34.31 13.88 0.76
N PRO A 36 -35.54 14.45 0.78
CA PRO A 36 -36.31 14.64 2.01
C PRO A 36 -36.52 13.35 2.79
N ARG A 37 -36.61 13.45 4.13
CA ARG A 37 -36.79 12.29 5.02
C ARG A 37 -38.13 11.58 4.80
N GLU A 38 -39.10 12.32 4.29
CA GLU A 38 -40.48 11.92 4.02
C GLU A 38 -40.62 11.29 2.63
N SER A 39 -39.54 11.31 1.83
CA SER A 39 -39.52 10.68 0.50
C SER A 39 -39.64 9.16 0.61
N LYS A 40 -40.38 8.56 -0.32
CA LYS A 40 -40.44 7.10 -0.47
C LYS A 40 -39.09 6.48 -0.83
N LEU A 41 -38.15 7.28 -1.35
CA LEU A 41 -36.80 6.85 -1.69
C LEU A 41 -35.83 6.91 -0.50
N ARG A 42 -36.23 7.56 0.60
CA ARG A 42 -35.38 7.72 1.79
C ARG A 42 -34.80 6.40 2.33
N PRO A 43 -35.54 5.28 2.40
CA PRO A 43 -34.98 4.01 2.86
C PRO A 43 -33.78 3.52 2.04
N TYR A 44 -33.70 3.87 0.76
CA TYR A 44 -32.56 3.51 -0.09
C TYR A 44 -31.35 4.42 0.19
N VAL A 45 -31.59 5.70 0.47
CA VAL A 45 -30.52 6.63 0.91
C VAL A 45 -29.90 6.13 2.21
N ASP A 46 -30.73 5.74 3.17
CA ASP A 46 -30.24 5.20 4.45
C ASP A 46 -29.49 3.87 4.26
N LEU A 47 -29.88 3.02 3.30
CA LEU A 47 -29.11 1.83 2.93
C LEU A 47 -27.72 2.18 2.37
N VAL A 48 -27.62 3.17 1.48
CA VAL A 48 -26.32 3.61 0.92
C VAL A 48 -25.40 4.09 2.04
N PHE A 49 -25.91 4.91 2.97
CA PHE A 49 -25.14 5.37 4.12
C PHE A 49 -24.80 4.25 5.12
N ALA A 50 -25.66 3.25 5.30
CA ALA A 50 -25.33 2.07 6.09
C ALA A 50 -24.17 1.28 5.48
N LEU A 51 -24.14 1.10 4.16
CA LEU A 51 -23.05 0.42 3.45
C LEU A 51 -21.76 1.23 3.50
N GLN A 52 -21.83 2.55 3.31
CA GLN A 52 -20.67 3.43 3.44
C GLN A 52 -20.08 3.34 4.86
N ALA A 53 -20.93 3.40 5.89
CA ALA A 53 -20.50 3.26 7.27
C ALA A 53 -19.91 1.87 7.58
N TYR A 54 -20.42 0.80 6.94
CA TYR A 54 -19.90 -0.55 7.07
C TYR A 54 -18.48 -0.66 6.50
N TYR A 55 -18.25 -0.16 5.28
CA TYR A 55 -16.90 -0.13 4.69
C TYR A 55 -15.93 0.76 5.46
N GLY A 56 -16.42 1.87 6.02
CA GLY A 56 -15.65 2.75 6.90
C GLY A 56 -15.42 2.21 8.32
N GLN A 57 -15.90 1.00 8.65
CA GLN A 57 -15.78 0.39 9.97
C GLN A 57 -16.40 1.22 11.12
N TYR A 58 -17.55 1.84 10.87
CA TYR A 58 -18.29 2.64 11.86
C TYR A 58 -19.58 1.93 12.32
N PRO A 59 -19.50 0.90 13.18
CA PRO A 59 -20.64 0.03 13.52
C PRO A 59 -21.82 0.77 14.19
N THR A 60 -21.54 1.84 14.94
CA THR A 60 -22.58 2.69 15.53
C THR A 60 -23.41 3.38 14.45
N ARG A 61 -22.77 3.92 13.41
CA ARG A 61 -23.44 4.55 12.28
C ARG A 61 -24.20 3.54 11.42
N VAL A 62 -23.63 2.35 11.21
CA VAL A 62 -24.34 1.25 10.54
C VAL A 62 -25.65 0.96 11.27
N ARG A 63 -25.61 0.81 12.60
CA ARG A 63 -26.81 0.60 13.40
C ARG A 63 -27.83 1.73 13.20
N GLU A 64 -27.40 2.98 13.33
CA GLU A 64 -28.29 4.15 13.19
C GLU A 64 -29.03 4.15 11.84
N TYR A 65 -28.29 3.98 10.74
CA TYR A 65 -28.89 3.98 9.40
C TYR A 65 -29.80 2.76 9.19
N LEU A 66 -29.38 1.56 9.59
CA LEU A 66 -30.21 0.36 9.48
C LEU A 66 -31.48 0.44 10.34
N THR A 67 -31.42 1.06 11.52
CA THR A 67 -32.61 1.30 12.35
C THR A 67 -33.56 2.34 11.77
N SER A 68 -33.06 3.25 10.93
CA SER A 68 -33.87 4.30 10.29
C SER A 68 -34.69 3.79 9.09
N ILE A 69 -34.26 2.69 8.47
CA ILE A 69 -34.99 2.04 7.37
C ILE A 69 -36.30 1.46 7.92
N PRO A 70 -37.49 1.75 7.37
CA PRO A 70 -38.75 1.13 7.80
C PRO A 70 -38.80 -0.37 7.49
N ASP A 71 -39.37 -1.20 8.37
CA ASP A 71 -39.40 -2.67 8.22
C ASP A 71 -40.24 -3.17 7.04
N ASP A 72 -41.20 -2.38 6.58
CA ASP A 72 -42.07 -2.65 5.43
C ASP A 72 -41.45 -2.19 4.10
N SER A 73 -40.32 -1.50 4.13
CA SER A 73 -39.63 -1.02 2.93
C SER A 73 -38.79 -2.12 2.26
N PRO A 74 -38.62 -2.10 0.91
CA PRO A 74 -37.81 -3.12 0.23
C PRO A 74 -36.36 -3.26 0.76
N PRO A 75 -35.62 -2.18 1.09
CA PRO A 75 -34.27 -2.27 1.68
C PRO A 75 -34.20 -3.01 3.02
N ALA A 76 -35.30 -3.09 3.77
CA ALA A 76 -35.33 -3.73 5.08
C ALA A 76 -34.91 -5.21 5.05
N ARG A 77 -35.08 -5.87 3.89
CA ARG A 77 -34.66 -7.25 3.67
C ARG A 77 -33.17 -7.48 3.89
N LEU A 78 -32.34 -6.46 3.70
CA LEU A 78 -30.89 -6.54 3.89
C LEU A 78 -30.45 -6.28 5.34
N LYS A 79 -31.35 -5.78 6.20
CA LYS A 79 -31.01 -5.47 7.60
C LYS A 79 -30.39 -6.67 8.33
N PRO A 80 -30.96 -7.89 8.31
CA PRO A 80 -30.39 -9.00 9.09
C PRO A 80 -28.96 -9.34 8.66
N LEU A 81 -28.72 -9.35 7.33
CA LEU A 81 -27.40 -9.59 6.76
C LEU A 81 -26.40 -8.50 7.16
N LEU A 82 -26.76 -7.23 7.02
CA LEU A 82 -25.87 -6.11 7.34
C LEU A 82 -25.63 -5.97 8.85
N PHE A 83 -26.62 -6.26 9.70
CA PHE A 83 -26.42 -6.35 11.15
C PHE A 83 -25.43 -7.47 11.52
N TYR A 84 -25.56 -8.65 10.90
CA TYR A 84 -24.63 -9.76 11.13
C TYR A 84 -23.21 -9.42 10.65
N LEU A 85 -23.08 -8.92 9.41
CA LEU A 85 -21.79 -8.54 8.84
C LEU A 85 -21.08 -7.45 9.65
N ALA A 86 -21.82 -6.47 10.17
CA ALA A 86 -21.28 -5.41 11.03
C ALA A 86 -21.00 -5.86 12.47
N GLY A 87 -21.18 -7.15 12.81
CA GLY A 87 -20.98 -7.69 14.16
C GLY A 87 -22.00 -7.20 15.20
N LEU A 88 -23.14 -6.67 14.73
CA LEU A 88 -24.21 -6.14 15.57
C LEU A 88 -25.25 -7.22 15.95
N ALA A 89 -25.30 -8.32 15.19
CA ALA A 89 -26.07 -9.53 15.48
C ALA A 89 -25.14 -10.73 15.62
N LYS A 90 -25.46 -11.65 16.54
CA LYS A 90 -24.65 -12.86 16.80
C LYS A 90 -24.98 -14.00 15.85
N ASP A 91 -26.25 -14.12 15.49
CA ASP A 91 -26.74 -15.25 14.70
C ASP A 91 -26.76 -14.89 13.20
N PRO A 92 -26.33 -15.81 12.33
CA PRO A 92 -26.38 -15.59 10.89
C PRO A 92 -27.82 -15.54 10.39
N PRO A 93 -28.12 -14.76 9.34
CA PRO A 93 -29.44 -14.70 8.72
C PRO A 93 -29.90 -16.08 8.21
N GLU A 94 -31.20 -16.36 8.36
CA GLU A 94 -31.80 -17.64 7.96
C GLU A 94 -32.08 -17.73 6.46
N GLY A 95 -32.16 -16.59 5.76
CA GLY A 95 -32.49 -16.50 4.34
C GLY A 95 -31.49 -17.23 3.45
N ARG A 96 -32.00 -18.01 2.46
CA ARG A 96 -31.14 -18.73 1.50
C ARG A 96 -30.20 -17.78 0.74
N VAL A 97 -30.74 -16.65 0.26
CA VAL A 97 -29.95 -15.65 -0.47
C VAL A 97 -28.88 -15.04 0.43
N ASP A 98 -29.22 -14.72 1.68
CA ASP A 98 -28.26 -14.18 2.64
C ASP A 98 -27.14 -15.18 2.92
N ARG A 99 -27.46 -16.47 3.07
CA ARG A 99 -26.47 -17.54 3.22
C ARG A 99 -25.59 -17.68 1.98
N GLU A 100 -26.13 -17.54 0.77
CA GLU A 100 -25.34 -17.58 -0.47
C GLU A 100 -24.39 -16.37 -0.57
N ILE A 101 -24.85 -15.17 -0.20
CA ILE A 101 -24.01 -13.96 -0.13
C ILE A 101 -22.91 -14.14 0.93
N LEU A 102 -23.27 -14.61 2.13
CA LEU A 102 -22.30 -14.90 3.18
C LEU A 102 -21.29 -15.93 2.74
N LYS A 103 -21.72 -17.01 2.08
CA LYS A 103 -20.83 -18.04 1.54
C LYS A 103 -19.88 -17.45 0.50
N ALA A 104 -20.35 -16.59 -0.40
CA ALA A 104 -19.50 -15.95 -1.40
C ALA A 104 -18.45 -15.01 -0.75
N LEU A 105 -18.86 -14.25 0.27
CA LEU A 105 -17.95 -13.39 1.05
C LEU A 105 -16.93 -14.22 1.84
N GLN A 106 -17.38 -15.30 2.49
CA GLN A 106 -16.54 -16.20 3.28
C GLN A 106 -15.58 -17.02 2.42
N GLN A 107 -16.01 -17.51 1.26
CA GLN A 107 -15.15 -18.26 0.35
C GLN A 107 -13.98 -17.41 -0.16
N ARG A 108 -14.23 -16.14 -0.52
CA ARG A 108 -13.14 -15.23 -0.90
C ARG A 108 -12.17 -14.97 0.24
N LYS A 109 -12.68 -14.82 1.45
CA LYS A 109 -11.86 -14.66 2.65
C LYS A 109 -11.04 -15.91 2.92
N SER A 110 -11.63 -17.10 2.82
CA SER A 110 -10.95 -18.37 3.05
C SER A 110 -9.84 -18.63 2.03
N TYR A 111 -10.01 -18.28 0.75
CA TYR A 111 -8.94 -18.49 -0.24
C TYR A 111 -7.69 -17.65 0.03
N LEU A 112 -7.85 -16.39 0.46
CA LEU A 112 -6.72 -15.54 0.81
C LEU A 112 -6.10 -15.95 2.15
N GLU A 113 -6.92 -16.34 3.14
CA GLU A 113 -6.42 -16.88 4.42
C GLU A 113 -5.64 -18.18 4.19
N THR A 114 -6.16 -19.11 3.38
CA THR A 114 -5.46 -20.36 3.04
C THR A 114 -4.14 -20.09 2.30
N ALA A 115 -4.12 -19.19 1.32
CA ALA A 115 -2.87 -18.86 0.63
C ALA A 115 -1.84 -18.18 1.56
N LEU A 116 -2.29 -17.46 2.60
CA LEU A 116 -1.40 -16.88 3.61
C LEU A 116 -0.87 -17.96 4.56
N GLU A 117 -1.73 -18.87 5.01
CA GLU A 117 -1.33 -20.04 5.82
C GLU A 117 -0.32 -20.92 5.06
N GLU A 118 -0.55 -21.15 3.76
CA GLU A 118 0.38 -21.87 2.88
C GLU A 118 1.72 -21.12 2.76
N ALA A 119 1.71 -19.81 2.56
CA ALA A 119 2.94 -19.01 2.54
C ALA A 119 3.70 -19.11 3.87
N GLU A 120 3.02 -18.98 5.01
CA GLU A 120 3.63 -19.15 6.33
C GLU A 120 4.19 -20.56 6.54
N GLN A 121 3.54 -21.59 6.00
CA GLN A 121 4.05 -22.96 6.03
C GLN A 121 5.31 -23.10 5.18
N PHE A 122 5.34 -22.59 3.95
CA PHE A 122 6.55 -22.59 3.11
C PHE A 122 7.70 -21.84 3.76
N LEU A 123 7.40 -20.79 4.53
CA LEU A 123 8.38 -20.08 5.33
C LEU A 123 8.96 -20.94 6.46
N GLN A 124 8.15 -21.76 7.12
CA GLN A 124 8.62 -22.69 8.15
C GLN A 124 9.43 -23.86 7.57
N GLU A 125 9.12 -24.26 6.34
CA GLU A 125 9.75 -25.38 5.63
C GLU A 125 11.01 -24.99 4.83
N ASP A 126 11.42 -23.72 4.88
CA ASP A 126 12.56 -23.17 4.14
C ASP A 126 12.43 -23.25 2.60
N HIS A 127 11.20 -23.07 2.08
CA HIS A 127 10.88 -23.15 0.65
C HIS A 127 10.66 -21.76 0.02
N GLU A 128 11.75 -21.05 -0.32
CA GLU A 128 11.73 -19.69 -0.88
C GLU A 128 10.83 -19.54 -2.12
N ASP A 129 10.93 -20.46 -3.08
CA ASP A 129 10.21 -20.37 -4.35
C ASP A 129 8.69 -20.39 -4.13
N SER A 130 8.22 -21.36 -3.34
CA SER A 130 6.81 -21.55 -3.03
C SER A 130 6.27 -20.41 -2.15
N PHE A 131 7.06 -19.92 -1.19
CA PHE A 131 6.71 -18.72 -0.43
C PHE A 131 6.51 -17.51 -1.36
N SER A 132 7.48 -17.26 -2.24
CA SER A 132 7.47 -16.11 -3.15
C SER A 132 6.29 -16.16 -4.11
N ASP A 133 5.96 -17.32 -4.66
CA ASP A 133 4.80 -17.52 -5.53
C ASP A 133 3.47 -17.28 -4.79
N SER A 134 3.30 -17.86 -3.60
CA SER A 134 2.06 -17.71 -2.81
C SER A 134 1.85 -16.26 -2.35
N ILE A 135 2.92 -15.58 -1.92
CA ILE A 135 2.85 -14.19 -1.52
C ILE A 135 2.63 -13.27 -2.72
N ALA A 136 3.28 -13.51 -3.85
CA ALA A 136 3.03 -12.76 -5.08
C ALA A 136 1.56 -12.86 -5.52
N TYR A 137 0.97 -14.06 -5.41
CA TYR A 137 -0.45 -14.26 -5.66
C TYR A 137 -1.31 -13.38 -4.75
N LEU A 138 -1.08 -13.41 -3.44
CA LEU A 138 -1.82 -12.58 -2.47
C LEU A 138 -1.68 -11.08 -2.73
N ILE A 139 -0.45 -10.62 -2.98
CA ILE A 139 -0.17 -9.21 -3.29
C ILE A 139 -0.93 -8.77 -4.55
N ARG A 140 -0.95 -9.60 -5.59
CA ARG A 140 -1.68 -9.30 -6.84
C ARG A 140 -3.19 -9.21 -6.61
N GLU A 141 -3.77 -10.15 -5.87
CA GLU A 141 -5.20 -10.13 -5.56
C GLU A 141 -5.60 -8.92 -4.71
N LEU A 142 -4.74 -8.52 -3.76
CA LEU A 142 -4.96 -7.34 -2.93
C LEU A 142 -4.79 -6.04 -3.71
N TYR A 143 -3.83 -5.96 -4.64
CA TYR A 143 -3.44 -4.70 -5.28
C TYR A 143 -4.61 -3.99 -5.99
N GLY A 144 -5.51 -4.75 -6.62
CA GLY A 144 -6.65 -4.18 -7.34
C GLY A 144 -7.70 -3.49 -6.46
N LYS A 145 -7.78 -3.83 -5.17
CA LYS A 145 -8.82 -3.33 -4.25
C LYS A 145 -8.27 -2.59 -3.03
N PHE A 146 -7.11 -3.02 -2.55
CA PHE A 146 -6.44 -2.53 -1.35
C PHE A 146 -4.95 -2.31 -1.66
N PRO A 147 -4.61 -1.31 -2.51
CA PRO A 147 -3.25 -1.10 -2.97
C PRO A 147 -2.26 -0.79 -1.84
N GLU A 148 -2.70 -0.13 -0.78
CA GLU A 148 -1.83 0.13 0.38
C GLU A 148 -1.57 -1.13 1.21
N ALA A 149 -2.58 -2.00 1.36
CA ALA A 149 -2.39 -3.28 2.05
C ALA A 149 -1.46 -4.21 1.26
N SER A 150 -1.51 -4.20 -0.08
CA SER A 150 -0.59 -5.01 -0.89
C SER A 150 0.86 -4.53 -0.79
N LYS A 151 1.09 -3.21 -0.69
CA LYS A 151 2.42 -2.63 -0.42
C LYS A 151 2.92 -3.01 0.97
N GLN A 152 2.06 -2.97 2.00
CA GLN A 152 2.44 -3.41 3.34
C GLN A 152 2.80 -4.89 3.37
N LEU A 153 2.02 -5.74 2.70
CA LEU A 153 2.33 -7.17 2.57
C LEU A 153 3.66 -7.40 1.83
N THR A 154 3.97 -6.57 0.83
CA THR A 154 5.27 -6.59 0.14
C THR A 154 6.43 -6.31 1.11
N LEU A 155 6.31 -5.28 1.96
CA LEU A 155 7.37 -4.95 2.92
C LEU A 155 7.56 -6.06 3.96
N TRP A 156 6.46 -6.65 4.43
CA TRP A 156 6.50 -7.82 5.31
C TRP A 156 7.17 -9.02 4.62
N ALA A 157 6.87 -9.27 3.34
CA ALA A 157 7.47 -10.36 2.59
C ALA A 157 8.98 -10.20 2.46
N TRP A 158 9.46 -8.98 2.18
CA TRP A 158 10.90 -8.68 2.17
C TRP A 158 11.56 -8.88 3.53
N GLU A 159 10.89 -8.51 4.62
CA GLU A 159 11.37 -8.80 5.98
C GLU A 159 11.59 -10.30 6.17
N LYS A 160 10.61 -11.10 5.75
CA LYS A 160 10.65 -12.57 5.85
C LYS A 160 11.72 -13.22 4.98
N ILE A 161 11.93 -12.75 3.75
CA ILE A 161 13.02 -13.22 2.90
C ILE A 161 14.37 -12.98 3.58
N GLN A 162 14.58 -11.77 4.13
CA GLN A 162 15.85 -11.43 4.77
C GLN A 162 16.07 -12.17 6.10
N GLU A 163 15.02 -12.36 6.90
CA GLU A 163 15.10 -13.13 8.15
C GLU A 163 15.56 -14.58 7.91
N ASN A 164 15.16 -15.17 6.78
CA ASN A 164 15.58 -16.51 6.38
C ASN A 164 16.89 -16.56 5.57
N GLY A 165 17.48 -15.40 5.25
CA GLY A 165 18.74 -15.31 4.50
C GLY A 165 18.62 -15.66 3.01
N TRP A 166 17.40 -15.54 2.46
CA TRP A 166 17.08 -15.76 1.06
C TRP A 166 17.46 -14.56 0.18
N ASP A 167 17.63 -14.79 -1.12
CA ASP A 167 18.04 -13.73 -2.05
C ASP A 167 16.87 -12.84 -2.52
N GLY A 168 15.66 -13.41 -2.60
CA GLY A 168 14.43 -12.71 -2.95
C GLY A 168 14.31 -12.28 -4.40
N GLY A 169 15.14 -12.81 -5.29
CA GLY A 169 15.13 -12.54 -6.73
C GLY A 169 13.82 -12.96 -7.39
N LEU A 170 13.20 -14.06 -6.94
CA LEU A 170 11.90 -14.49 -7.45
C LEU A 170 10.78 -13.53 -7.03
N LEU A 171 10.74 -13.13 -5.75
CA LEU A 171 9.78 -12.13 -5.28
C LEU A 171 9.98 -10.80 -6.03
N ASP A 172 11.21 -10.33 -6.21
CA ASP A 172 11.51 -9.10 -6.97
C ASP A 172 10.96 -9.16 -8.41
N ALA A 173 11.14 -10.29 -9.10
CA ALA A 173 10.59 -10.49 -10.44
C ALA A 173 9.05 -10.40 -10.44
N HIS A 174 8.39 -11.05 -9.47
CA HIS A 174 6.93 -10.97 -9.32
C HIS A 174 6.44 -9.56 -9.03
N LEU A 175 7.09 -8.85 -8.10
CA LEU A 175 6.72 -7.49 -7.75
C LEU A 175 6.84 -6.55 -8.94
N LYS A 176 7.86 -6.71 -9.78
CA LYS A 176 8.01 -5.95 -11.03
C LYS A 176 6.88 -6.22 -12.02
N MET A 177 6.34 -7.44 -12.07
CA MET A 177 5.16 -7.74 -12.89
C MET A 177 3.87 -7.13 -12.32
N ILE A 178 3.73 -7.10 -10.99
CA ILE A 178 2.51 -6.64 -10.31
C ILE A 178 2.43 -5.11 -10.28
N PHE A 179 3.48 -4.45 -9.78
CA PHE A 179 3.52 -3.01 -9.55
C PHE A 179 4.18 -2.23 -10.70
N GLY A 180 4.90 -2.91 -11.58
CA GLY A 180 5.81 -2.29 -12.53
C GLY A 180 7.21 -2.07 -11.95
N ASP A 181 8.19 -1.93 -12.83
CA ASP A 181 9.62 -1.89 -12.45
C ASP A 181 9.96 -0.72 -11.49
N LEU A 182 9.37 0.46 -11.71
CA LEU A 182 9.63 1.65 -10.89
C LEU A 182 9.15 1.46 -9.45
N GLU A 183 7.89 1.05 -9.26
CA GLU A 183 7.27 0.93 -7.94
C GLU A 183 7.81 -0.27 -7.16
N ALA A 184 8.09 -1.40 -7.83
CA ALA A 184 8.77 -2.53 -7.20
C ALA A 184 10.15 -2.15 -6.66
N THR A 185 10.94 -1.42 -7.46
CA THR A 185 12.26 -0.92 -7.03
C THR A 185 12.12 0.07 -5.86
N ARG A 186 11.08 0.92 -5.86
CA ARG A 186 10.78 1.83 -4.76
C ARG A 186 10.51 1.08 -3.45
N LEU A 187 9.66 0.06 -3.50
CA LEU A 187 9.28 -0.72 -2.31
C LEU A 187 10.49 -1.48 -1.74
N LYS A 188 11.32 -2.07 -2.60
CA LYS A 188 12.57 -2.73 -2.18
C LYS A 188 13.52 -1.74 -1.51
N ALA A 189 13.74 -0.58 -2.13
CA ALA A 189 14.59 0.47 -1.57
C ALA A 189 14.05 1.01 -0.23
N LEU A 190 12.73 1.17 -0.12
CA LEU A 190 12.08 1.60 1.12
C LEU A 190 12.27 0.58 2.24
N TYR A 191 12.09 -0.70 1.93
CA TYR A 191 12.35 -1.78 2.88
C TYR A 191 13.82 -1.75 3.33
N SER A 192 14.79 -1.72 2.40
CA SER A 192 16.21 -1.70 2.74
C SER A 192 16.59 -0.52 3.64
N LEU A 193 16.05 0.67 3.35
CA LEU A 193 16.26 1.86 4.17
C LEU A 193 15.66 1.72 5.56
N HIS A 194 14.42 1.24 5.67
CA HIS A 194 13.75 1.05 6.96
C HIS A 194 14.47 -0.03 7.79
N ALA A 195 14.82 -1.14 7.18
CA ALA A 195 15.53 -2.24 7.81
C ALA A 195 17.00 -1.89 8.12
N GLY A 196 17.50 -0.73 7.69
CA GLY A 196 18.87 -0.29 7.92
C GLY A 196 19.89 -1.25 7.29
N LEU A 197 19.56 -1.81 6.13
CA LEU A 197 20.47 -2.70 5.41
C LEU A 197 21.64 -1.90 4.83
N PRO A 198 22.85 -2.48 4.77
CA PRO A 198 24.01 -1.81 4.18
C PRO A 198 23.77 -1.32 2.75
N GLU A 199 22.98 -2.07 1.98
CA GLU A 199 22.68 -1.84 0.56
C GLU A 199 21.55 -0.83 0.32
N ALA A 200 21.02 -0.21 1.39
CA ALA A 200 19.88 0.69 1.31
C ALA A 200 20.13 1.89 0.37
N TRP A 201 21.36 2.41 0.38
CA TRP A 201 21.71 3.54 -0.48
C TRP A 201 21.78 3.13 -1.94
N GLU A 202 22.34 1.95 -2.25
CA GLU A 202 22.42 1.42 -3.61
C GLU A 202 21.02 1.16 -4.19
N GLU A 203 20.14 0.54 -3.41
CA GLU A 203 18.76 0.28 -3.82
C GLU A 203 17.98 1.60 -4.03
N TRP A 204 18.15 2.57 -3.15
CA TRP A 204 17.52 3.89 -3.31
C TRP A 204 18.10 4.68 -4.47
N THR A 205 19.39 4.53 -4.76
CA THR A 205 20.04 5.13 -5.94
C THR A 205 19.47 4.52 -7.23
N SER A 206 19.29 3.19 -7.26
CA SER A 206 18.67 2.48 -8.39
C SER A 206 17.25 2.99 -8.64
N PHE A 207 16.43 3.11 -7.57
CA PHE A 207 15.10 3.71 -7.66
C PHE A 207 15.15 5.15 -8.19
N LEU A 208 15.99 6.01 -7.62
CA LEU A 208 16.07 7.42 -8.01
C LEU A 208 16.47 7.57 -9.48
N MET A 209 17.44 6.78 -9.96
CA MET A 209 17.83 6.81 -11.37
C MET A 209 16.68 6.40 -12.28
N LYS A 210 15.98 5.30 -11.96
CA LYS A 210 14.78 4.90 -12.72
C LYS A 210 13.73 6.00 -12.73
N LEU A 211 13.46 6.62 -11.57
CA LEU A 211 12.52 7.73 -11.45
C LEU A 211 12.92 8.90 -12.36
N LEU A 212 14.17 9.34 -12.31
CA LEU A 212 14.67 10.44 -13.16
C LEU A 212 14.60 10.13 -14.66
N HIS A 213 14.75 8.85 -15.03
CA HIS A 213 14.63 8.42 -16.42
C HIS A 213 13.18 8.36 -16.92
N THR A 214 12.20 8.09 -16.03
CA THR A 214 10.77 8.05 -16.38
C THR A 214 10.11 9.42 -16.60
N GLU A 215 10.81 10.52 -16.32
CA GLU A 215 10.30 11.90 -16.48
C GLU A 215 8.95 12.13 -15.79
N PRO A 216 8.86 11.90 -14.46
CA PRO A 216 7.63 12.08 -13.72
C PRO A 216 7.13 13.52 -13.86
N ARG A 217 5.82 13.65 -14.11
CA ARG A 217 5.14 14.94 -14.20
C ARG A 217 5.13 15.70 -12.87
N ASN A 218 5.32 15.01 -11.75
CA ASN A 218 5.28 15.59 -10.41
C ASN A 218 6.69 15.83 -9.87
N GLU A 219 7.16 17.07 -9.97
CA GLU A 219 8.47 17.50 -9.45
C GLU A 219 8.60 17.27 -7.93
N LYS A 220 7.50 17.33 -7.17
CA LYS A 220 7.52 17.07 -5.72
C LYS A 220 7.92 15.63 -5.38
N THR A 221 7.52 14.67 -6.22
CA THR A 221 7.91 13.27 -6.03
C THR A 221 9.41 13.06 -6.24
N VAL A 222 9.97 13.75 -7.24
CA VAL A 222 11.43 13.74 -7.50
C VAL A 222 12.17 14.38 -6.35
N GLU A 223 11.70 15.54 -5.88
CA GLU A 223 12.28 16.25 -4.75
C GLU A 223 12.27 15.41 -3.46
N ALA A 224 11.13 14.80 -3.11
CA ALA A 224 11.04 13.93 -1.94
C ALA A 224 11.99 12.72 -2.04
N SER A 225 12.06 12.10 -3.22
CA SER A 225 12.95 10.96 -3.46
C SER A 225 14.43 11.36 -3.38
N LEU A 226 14.78 12.55 -3.87
CA LEU A 226 16.11 13.13 -3.75
C LEU A 226 16.48 13.43 -2.30
N MET A 227 15.55 13.97 -1.49
CA MET A 227 15.80 14.20 -0.07
C MET A 227 16.10 12.91 0.68
N ILE A 228 15.36 11.83 0.40
CA ILE A 228 15.60 10.52 1.00
C ILE A 228 16.96 9.97 0.55
N TRP A 229 17.31 10.14 -0.74
CA TRP A 229 18.61 9.73 -1.26
C TRP A 229 19.78 10.47 -0.58
N ILE A 230 19.68 11.79 -0.41
CA ILE A 230 20.67 12.60 0.32
C ILE A 230 20.76 12.12 1.77
N TYR A 231 19.63 11.85 2.43
CA TYR A 231 19.61 11.35 3.79
C TYR A 231 20.31 9.99 3.92
N ALA A 232 20.02 9.05 3.00
CA ALA A 232 20.69 7.75 2.96
C ALA A 232 22.21 7.91 2.74
N ALA A 233 22.61 8.79 1.82
CA ALA A 233 24.03 9.09 1.52
C ALA A 233 24.82 9.60 2.73
N ILE A 234 24.18 10.35 3.64
CA ILE A 234 24.83 10.84 4.86
C ILE A 234 25.23 9.70 5.80
N GLN A 235 24.50 8.58 5.78
CA GLN A 235 24.66 7.49 6.74
C GLN A 235 25.72 6.45 6.34
N VAL A 236 26.11 6.41 5.07
CA VAL A 236 27.01 5.39 4.52
C VAL A 236 28.13 6.00 3.70
N GLN A 237 29.17 5.21 3.43
CA GLN A 237 30.21 5.61 2.50
C GLN A 237 29.68 5.44 1.07
N VAL A 238 29.58 6.55 0.35
CA VAL A 238 28.96 6.58 -0.98
C VAL A 238 29.98 6.41 -2.10
N ASP A 239 29.55 5.77 -3.18
CA ASP A 239 30.31 5.69 -4.43
C ASP A 239 30.22 7.03 -5.18
N ALA A 240 31.37 7.69 -5.32
CA ALA A 240 31.50 8.99 -5.99
C ALA A 240 31.03 8.95 -7.45
N GLN A 241 31.22 7.82 -8.15
CA GLN A 241 30.82 7.68 -9.54
C GLN A 241 29.30 7.70 -9.68
N ARG A 242 28.59 6.90 -8.88
CA ARG A 242 27.12 6.87 -8.87
C ARG A 242 26.51 8.20 -8.44
N VAL A 243 27.12 8.89 -7.48
CA VAL A 243 26.72 10.26 -7.10
C VAL A 243 26.81 11.18 -8.31
N GLN A 244 27.93 11.14 -9.05
CA GLN A 244 28.13 11.98 -10.23
C GLN A 244 27.10 11.68 -11.33
N GLU A 245 26.80 10.41 -11.61
CA GLU A 245 25.77 10.01 -12.58
C GLU A 245 24.39 10.61 -12.24
N VAL A 246 23.98 10.54 -10.97
CA VAL A 246 22.73 11.15 -10.50
C VAL A 246 22.75 12.68 -10.70
N LEU A 247 23.86 13.33 -10.38
CA LEU A 247 24.02 14.78 -10.53
C LEU A 247 23.97 15.26 -11.98
N GLU A 248 24.45 14.46 -12.92
CA GLU A 248 24.40 14.76 -14.35
C GLU A 248 22.97 14.66 -14.89
N VAL A 249 22.23 13.62 -14.49
CA VAL A 249 20.82 13.48 -14.87
C VAL A 249 19.97 14.59 -14.25
N LEU A 250 20.22 14.95 -12.99
CA LEU A 250 19.54 16.06 -12.31
C LEU A 250 19.83 17.41 -12.96
N GLU A 251 21.08 17.73 -13.33
CA GLU A 251 21.43 18.97 -14.04
C GLU A 251 20.63 19.09 -15.34
N ARG A 252 20.56 17.99 -16.11
CA ARG A 252 19.90 17.98 -17.41
C ARG A 252 18.37 18.11 -17.31
N LYS A 253 17.76 17.40 -16.36
CA LYS A 253 16.28 17.25 -16.30
C LYS A 253 15.61 18.14 -15.25
N TYR A 254 16.28 18.43 -14.14
CA TYR A 254 15.72 19.14 -12.99
C TYR A 254 16.74 20.17 -12.42
N PRO A 255 17.19 21.15 -13.22
CA PRO A 255 18.25 22.09 -12.82
C PRO A 255 17.89 22.91 -11.57
N GLN A 256 16.61 23.25 -11.40
CA GLN A 256 16.10 23.94 -10.21
C GLN A 256 16.33 23.13 -8.92
N LEU A 257 16.07 21.82 -8.93
CA LEU A 257 16.30 20.96 -7.77
C LEU A 257 17.79 20.82 -7.46
N LYS A 258 18.64 20.68 -8.48
CA LYS A 258 20.09 20.67 -8.29
C LYS A 258 20.59 21.97 -7.65
N ALA A 259 20.11 23.12 -8.12
CA ALA A 259 20.46 24.42 -7.55
C ALA A 259 20.00 24.54 -6.09
N LYS A 260 18.77 24.09 -5.77
CA LYS A 260 18.20 24.12 -4.43
C LYS A 260 19.01 23.30 -3.41
N TYR A 261 19.45 22.11 -3.81
CA TYR A 261 20.18 21.18 -2.93
C TYR A 261 21.70 21.20 -3.12
N LYS A 262 22.23 22.19 -3.88
CA LYS A 262 23.64 22.28 -4.28
C LYS A 262 24.63 21.99 -3.14
N LYS A 263 24.47 22.66 -1.99
CA LYS A 263 25.37 22.50 -0.83
C LYS A 263 25.39 21.06 -0.31
N ALA A 264 24.21 20.46 -0.14
CA ALA A 264 24.10 19.09 0.36
C ALA A 264 24.69 18.08 -0.63
N LEU A 265 24.58 18.35 -1.93
CA LEU A 265 25.12 17.51 -3.00
C LEU A 265 26.64 17.63 -3.11
N GLU A 266 27.20 18.84 -3.00
CA GLU A 266 28.66 19.09 -2.97
C GLU A 266 29.33 18.39 -1.79
N GLU A 267 28.68 18.38 -0.63
CA GLU A 267 29.15 17.64 0.56
C GLU A 267 29.23 16.12 0.31
N GLN A 268 28.33 15.55 -0.49
CA GLN A 268 28.40 14.12 -0.86
C GLN A 268 29.55 13.82 -1.82
N THR A 269 29.77 14.69 -2.82
CA THR A 269 30.87 14.52 -3.79
C THR A 269 32.23 14.64 -3.11
N ALA A 270 32.38 15.59 -2.17
CA ALA A 270 33.62 15.76 -1.41
C ALA A 270 33.96 14.52 -0.57
N ARG A 271 32.99 13.93 0.11
CA ARG A 271 33.15 12.69 0.90
C ARG A 271 33.59 11.49 0.06
N GLY A 272 33.12 11.39 -1.18
CA GLY A 272 33.54 10.34 -2.11
C GLY A 272 34.96 10.51 -2.66
N THR A 273 35.47 11.75 -2.70
CA THR A 273 36.76 12.07 -3.36
C THR A 273 37.96 11.91 -2.42
N ASP A 274 37.78 12.12 -1.10
CA ASP A 274 38.85 12.00 -0.09
C ASP A 274 39.47 10.59 0.03
N VAL A 275 38.83 9.57 -0.55
CA VAL A 275 39.29 8.17 -0.51
C VAL A 275 40.31 7.87 -1.62
N PHE A 276 40.24 8.58 -2.76
CA PHE A 276 41.12 8.29 -3.91
C PHE A 276 42.59 8.72 -3.70
N VAL A 277 42.88 9.51 -2.65
CA VAL A 277 44.25 9.97 -2.36
C VAL A 277 44.97 9.06 -1.34
N ASN A 278 44.27 8.15 -0.64
CA ASN A 278 44.85 7.38 0.47
C ASN A 278 44.55 5.86 0.42
N THR A 279 44.82 5.21 -0.71
CA THR A 279 44.89 3.73 -0.76
C THR A 279 46.22 3.25 -1.34
N VAL A 280 47.23 3.20 -0.48
CA VAL A 280 48.37 2.28 -0.61
C VAL A 280 48.07 1.08 0.30
N ASN A 281 47.68 -0.04 -0.33
CA ASN A 281 47.63 -1.43 0.15
C ASN A 281 47.37 -1.72 1.65
N PRO A 282 46.28 -2.45 2.00
CA PRO A 282 46.26 -3.30 3.19
C PRO A 282 46.59 -4.77 2.84
N PRO A 283 47.19 -5.54 3.76
CA PRO A 283 47.46 -6.96 3.56
C PRO A 283 46.22 -7.81 3.84
N VAL A 284 46.17 -8.95 3.17
CA VAL A 284 45.14 -9.99 3.26
C VAL A 284 45.05 -10.55 4.69
N SER A 285 43.86 -10.55 5.27
CA SER A 285 43.53 -11.38 6.44
C SER A 285 42.09 -11.90 6.38
N SER A 286 41.96 -13.17 6.77
CA SER A 286 40.87 -14.15 6.60
C SER A 286 39.52 -13.80 7.27
N PRO A 287 38.42 -14.54 6.96
CA PRO A 287 37.06 -14.11 7.30
C PRO A 287 36.73 -14.38 8.77
N ARG A 288 36.30 -13.34 9.49
CA ARG A 288 35.69 -13.46 10.82
C ARG A 288 34.18 -13.61 10.69
N ARG A 289 33.63 -14.62 11.36
CA ARG A 289 32.19 -14.81 11.58
C ARG A 289 31.60 -13.58 12.28
N CYS A 290 30.60 -12.95 11.67
CA CYS A 290 29.81 -11.90 12.31
C CYS A 290 28.83 -12.51 13.30
N ALA A 291 28.95 -12.12 14.56
CA ALA A 291 27.91 -12.30 15.56
C ALA A 291 26.91 -11.14 15.42
N SER A 292 25.64 -11.47 15.23
CA SER A 292 24.54 -10.50 15.12
C SER A 292 24.33 -9.74 16.44
N PRO A 293 24.25 -8.39 16.44
CA PRO A 293 23.90 -7.65 17.64
C PRO A 293 22.38 -7.73 17.89
N SER A 294 22.01 -7.96 19.16
CA SER A 294 20.63 -8.01 19.63
C SER A 294 19.87 -6.71 19.34
N ARG A 295 18.82 -6.78 18.51
CA ARG A 295 17.93 -5.65 18.20
C ARG A 295 16.95 -5.40 19.35
N LYS A 296 17.02 -4.20 19.93
CA LYS A 296 15.96 -3.65 20.80
C LYS A 296 14.75 -3.30 19.92
N LYS A 297 13.56 -3.81 20.27
CA LYS A 297 12.26 -3.37 19.73
C LYS A 297 12.18 -1.84 19.82
N ARG A 298 12.07 -1.17 18.68
CA ARG A 298 11.68 0.24 18.60
C ARG A 298 10.29 0.29 18.00
N ASP A 299 9.40 0.99 18.68
CA ASP A 299 8.00 1.14 18.32
C ASP A 299 7.85 1.79 16.95
N PHE A 300 6.87 1.29 16.19
CA PHE A 300 6.42 1.80 14.90
C PHE A 300 6.07 3.28 15.02
N VAL A 301 6.90 4.16 14.48
CA VAL A 301 6.51 5.53 14.18
C VAL A 301 5.92 5.51 12.77
N GLN A 302 4.59 5.67 12.67
CA GLN A 302 3.89 5.92 11.41
C GLN A 302 4.48 7.18 10.75
N LEU A 303 5.33 6.98 9.75
CA LEU A 303 5.70 8.02 8.79
C LEU A 303 4.61 8.04 7.72
N GLU A 304 3.68 8.99 7.80
CA GLU A 304 2.76 9.32 6.71
C GLU A 304 3.58 9.77 5.49
N LEU A 305 3.83 8.84 4.57
CA LEU A 305 4.67 9.04 3.37
C LEU A 305 3.87 9.10 2.06
N PHE A 306 2.56 9.38 2.12
CA PHE A 306 1.71 9.45 0.93
C PHE A 306 0.89 10.75 0.92
N PRO A 307 1.14 11.69 -0.02
CA PRO A 307 0.15 12.70 -0.36
C PRO A 307 -0.91 12.05 -1.26
N SER A 308 -2.18 12.27 -0.89
CA SER A 308 -3.39 12.04 -1.68
C SER A 308 -3.38 12.76 -3.02
#